data_AF-A0A2M7SWP4-F1
#
_entry.id   AF-A0A2M7SWP4-F1
#
_cell.length_a   1.000
_cell.length_b   1.000
_cell.length_c   1.000
_cell.angle_alpha   90.00
_cell.angle_beta   90.00
_cell.angle_gamma   90.00
#
_symmetry.space_group_name_H-M   'P 1'
#
loop_
_entity.id
_entity.type
_entity.pdbx_description
1 polymer ?
#
loop_
_entity_poly.entity_id
_entity_poly.type
_entity_poly.pdbx_seq_one_letter_code
_entity_poly.pdbx_strand_id
1 'polypeptide(L)'
;MRTTQRKGDIAVSQAIARFTTMGYDVALPLTESASYDLIVDIGENLKRVQVRYCGAKEVALRRIHSNSKGYVVKKAKANAYDWLYIFKNTGEEYLIKKCLANRNSVTPTAEYRLN
;
A
#
# COMPACT_ATOMS: atom_id res chain seq x y z
N MET A 1 -1.79 -2.33 -21.39
CA MET A 1 -1.72 -2.29 -19.91
C MET A 1 -1.83 -0.84 -19.47
N ARG A 2 -2.81 -0.50 -18.62
CA ARG A 2 -3.04 0.91 -18.21
C ARG A 2 -1.86 1.40 -17.36
N THR A 3 -1.43 2.65 -17.59
CA THR A 3 -0.25 3.25 -16.91
C THR A 3 -0.37 3.28 -15.39
N THR A 4 -1.59 3.31 -14.84
CA THR A 4 -1.86 3.27 -13.40
C THR A 4 -1.66 1.90 -12.78
N GLN A 5 -2.01 0.82 -13.49
CA GLN A 5 -1.80 -0.55 -13.03
C GLN A 5 -0.29 -0.83 -12.91
N ARG A 6 0.48 -0.45 -13.93
CA ARG A 6 1.96 -0.54 -13.91
C ARG A 6 2.58 0.13 -12.68
N LYS A 7 2.08 1.30 -12.27
CA LYS A 7 2.57 2.01 -11.07
C LYS A 7 2.30 1.24 -9.78
N GLY A 8 1.12 0.60 -9.69
CA GLY A 8 0.78 -0.31 -8.60
C GLY A 8 1.74 -1.49 -8.56
N ASP A 9 1.94 -2.16 -9.70
CA ASP A 9 2.83 -3.32 -9.81
C ASP A 9 4.27 -2.97 -9.41
N ILE A 10 4.79 -1.82 -9.88
CA ILE A 10 6.11 -1.32 -9.49
C ILE A 10 6.22 -1.15 -7.97
N ALA A 11 5.21 -0.54 -7.33
CA ALA A 11 5.24 -0.33 -5.89
C ALA A 11 5.15 -1.65 -5.11
N VAL A 12 4.37 -2.62 -5.58
CA VAL A 12 4.27 -3.95 -4.95
C VAL A 12 5.59 -4.70 -5.10
N SER A 13 6.20 -4.72 -6.28
CA SER A 13 7.53 -5.32 -6.50
C SER A 13 8.59 -4.69 -5.60
N GLN A 14 8.57 -3.36 -5.45
CA GLN A 14 9.50 -2.68 -4.53
C GLN A 14 9.22 -3.05 -3.08
N ALA A 15 7.96 -3.16 -2.67
CA ALA A 15 7.60 -3.57 -1.31
C ALA A 15 8.11 -4.98 -1.01
N ILE A 16 7.96 -5.92 -1.94
CA ILE A 16 8.50 -7.28 -1.81
C ILE A 16 10.01 -7.21 -1.62
N ALA A 17 10.73 -6.55 -2.53
CA ALA A 17 12.18 -6.40 -2.45
C ALA A 17 12.61 -5.80 -1.10
N ARG A 18 11.94 -4.73 -0.64
CA ARG A 18 12.23 -4.08 0.64
C ARG A 18 12.01 -5.00 1.83
N PHE A 19 10.87 -5.68 1.93
CA PHE A 19 10.61 -6.54 3.08
C PHE A 19 11.53 -7.77 3.08
N THR A 20 11.87 -8.30 1.90
CA THR A 20 12.86 -9.36 1.76
C THR A 20 14.26 -8.92 2.18
N THR A 21 14.72 -7.70 1.83
CA THR A 21 16.01 -7.19 2.30
C THR A 21 16.06 -6.91 3.79
N MET A 22 14.89 -6.66 4.41
CA MET A 22 14.75 -6.59 5.87
C MET A 22 14.76 -7.96 6.56
N GLY A 23 14.86 -9.06 5.80
CA GLY A 23 14.88 -10.43 6.32
C GLY A 23 13.51 -11.01 6.64
N TYR A 24 12.43 -10.42 6.11
CA TYR A 24 11.08 -10.93 6.31
C TYR A 24 10.62 -11.82 5.16
N ASP A 25 9.80 -12.82 5.49
CA ASP A 25 9.08 -13.61 4.48
C ASP A 25 7.85 -12.83 3.98
N VAL A 26 7.59 -12.93 2.67
CA VAL A 26 6.51 -12.20 2.01
C VAL A 26 5.57 -13.19 1.30
N ALA A 27 4.28 -13.10 1.61
CA ALA A 27 3.23 -13.87 0.98
C ALA A 27 2.28 -12.98 0.17
N LEU A 28 1.90 -13.42 -1.03
CA LEU A 28 0.97 -12.72 -1.91
C LEU A 28 -0.41 -13.38 -1.86
N PRO A 29 -1.49 -12.63 -1.58
CA PRO A 29 -2.85 -13.12 -1.71
C PRO A 29 -3.17 -13.48 -3.16
N LEU A 30 -3.80 -14.63 -3.39
CA LEU A 30 -4.29 -15.02 -4.72
C LEU A 30 -5.44 -14.12 -5.21
N THR A 31 -6.17 -13.49 -4.28
CA THR A 31 -7.38 -12.72 -4.59
C THR A 31 -7.11 -11.23 -4.80
N GLU A 32 -7.71 -10.63 -5.82
CA GLU A 32 -7.63 -9.19 -6.08
C GLU A 32 -8.58 -8.34 -5.21
N SER A 33 -9.52 -8.98 -4.49
CA SER A 33 -10.54 -8.29 -3.69
C SER A 33 -10.08 -7.91 -2.28
N ALA A 34 -8.88 -8.35 -1.88
CA ALA A 34 -8.31 -8.08 -0.58
C ALA A 34 -8.16 -6.56 -0.32
N SER A 35 -8.07 -6.21 0.96
CA SER A 35 -7.84 -4.81 1.37
C SER A 35 -6.38 -4.46 1.61
N TYR A 36 -5.49 -5.38 1.26
CA TYR A 36 -4.05 -5.32 1.36
C TYR A 36 -3.48 -6.05 0.14
N ASP A 37 -2.23 -5.75 -0.21
CA ASP A 37 -1.59 -6.27 -1.42
C ASP A 37 -0.64 -7.44 -1.11
N LEU A 38 -0.08 -7.48 0.10
CA LEU A 38 0.80 -8.55 0.55
C LEU A 38 0.69 -8.78 2.07
N ILE A 39 1.22 -9.91 2.54
CA ILE A 39 1.42 -10.22 3.94
C ILE A 39 2.92 -10.33 4.19
N VAL A 40 3.40 -9.72 5.27
CA VAL A 40 4.78 -9.85 5.75
C VAL A 40 4.76 -10.65 7.04
N ASP A 41 5.56 -11.71 7.10
CA ASP A 41 5.84 -12.42 8.34
C ASP A 41 7.06 -11.80 9.03
N ILE A 42 6.86 -11.23 10.22
CA ILE A 42 7.93 -10.62 11.01
C ILE A 42 8.40 -11.52 12.17
N GLY A 43 8.11 -12.83 12.09
CA GLY A 43 8.48 -13.84 13.07
C GLY A 43 7.51 -13.96 14.25
N GLU A 44 7.05 -12.85 14.79
CA GLU A 44 6.09 -12.85 15.91
C GLU A 44 4.63 -12.89 15.45
N ASN A 45 4.34 -12.28 14.30
CA ASN A 45 2.99 -12.10 13.78
C ASN A 45 3.00 -11.74 12.29
N LEU A 46 1.87 -11.99 11.65
CA LEU A 46 1.63 -11.61 10.26
C LEU A 46 1.11 -10.18 10.16
N LYS A 47 1.65 -9.41 9.23
CA LYS A 47 1.23 -8.03 8.95
C LYS A 47 0.65 -7.95 7.55
N ARG A 48 -0.63 -7.58 7.46
CA ARG A 48 -1.28 -7.27 6.18
C ARG A 48 -0.84 -5.88 5.74
N VAL A 49 -0.22 -5.79 4.57
CA VAL A 49 0.34 -4.54 4.05
C VAL A 49 -0.43 -4.06 2.84
N GLN A 50 -0.99 -2.87 2.93
CA GLN A 50 -1.46 -2.14 1.75
C GLN A 50 -0.30 -1.32 1.19
N VAL A 51 -0.12 -1.41 -0.12
CA VAL A 51 0.90 -0.73 -0.91
C VAL A 51 0.25 0.42 -1.70
N ARG A 52 0.97 1.55 -1.75
CA ARG A 52 0.60 2.70 -2.57
C ARG A 52 1.80 3.27 -3.31
N TYR A 53 1.61 3.47 -4.60
CA TYR A 53 2.50 4.31 -5.40
C TYR A 53 2.05 5.77 -5.30
N CYS A 54 3.00 6.71 -5.19
CA CYS A 54 2.69 8.14 -5.21
C CYS A 54 3.70 8.93 -6.04
N GLY A 55 3.20 9.65 -7.05
CA GLY A 55 4.00 10.62 -7.81
C GLY A 55 3.83 12.07 -7.33
N ALA A 56 3.19 12.28 -6.18
CA ALA A 56 2.76 13.59 -5.69
C ALA A 56 3.18 13.79 -4.23
N LYS A 57 2.83 14.96 -3.67
CA LYS A 57 3.01 15.25 -2.25
C LYS A 57 2.11 14.35 -1.38
N GLU A 58 0.83 14.25 -1.75
CA GLU A 58 -0.17 13.47 -1.04
C GLU A 58 -0.44 12.10 -1.67
N VAL A 59 -0.57 11.09 -0.83
CA VAL A 59 -0.93 9.73 -1.22
C VAL A 59 -2.43 9.56 -1.07
N ALA A 60 -3.13 9.22 -2.16
CA ALA A 60 -4.55 8.89 -2.09
C ALA A 60 -4.76 7.52 -1.41
N LEU A 61 -5.60 7.49 -0.37
CA LEU A 61 -5.92 6.28 0.38
C LEU A 61 -7.20 5.61 -0.09
N ARG A 62 -8.12 6.40 -0.67
CA ARG A 62 -9.39 5.93 -1.22
C ARG A 62 -9.19 5.07 -2.48
N ARG A 63 -10.00 4.03 -2.62
CA ARG A 63 -10.15 3.27 -3.87
C ARG A 63 -11.29 3.88 -4.69
N ILE A 64 -11.07 4.04 -5.99
CA ILE A 64 -12.09 4.54 -6.92
C ILE A 64 -12.32 3.46 -7.95
N HIS A 65 -13.55 2.95 -8.02
CA HIS A 65 -13.95 1.96 -9.01
C HIS A 65 -14.96 2.59 -9.96
N SER A 66 -14.67 2.58 -11.26
CA SER A 66 -15.62 3.00 -12.28
C SER A 66 -16.63 1.88 -12.54
N ASN A 67 -17.90 2.24 -12.75
CA ASN A 67 -18.96 1.34 -13.17
C ASN A 67 -19.85 2.04 -14.22
N SER A 68 -20.85 1.32 -14.76
CA SER A 68 -21.75 1.85 -15.78
C SER A 68 -22.60 3.06 -15.34
N LYS A 69 -22.68 3.34 -14.03
CA LYS A 69 -23.46 4.45 -13.45
C LYS A 69 -22.59 5.58 -12.89
N GLY A 70 -21.28 5.57 -13.12
CA GLY A 70 -20.33 6.57 -12.62
C GLY A 70 -19.16 5.94 -11.87
N TYR A 71 -18.78 6.53 -10.73
CA TYR A 71 -17.67 6.03 -9.92
C TYR A 71 -18.10 5.82 -8.46
N VAL A 72 -17.57 4.76 -7.85
CA VAL A 72 -17.75 4.46 -6.44
C VAL A 72 -16.42 4.71 -5.73
N VAL A 73 -16.46 5.60 -4.75
CA VAL A 73 -15.33 5.87 -3.87
C VAL A 73 -15.48 5.04 -2.60
N LYS A 74 -14.52 4.15 -2.35
CA LYS A 74 -14.46 3.33 -1.13
C LYS A 74 -13.27 3.75 -0.27
N LYS A 75 -13.55 4.09 0.98
CA LYS A 75 -12.52 4.33 1.99
C LYS A 75 -12.13 3.01 2.67
N ALA A 76 -10.91 2.95 3.19
CA ALA A 76 -10.48 1.81 4.00
C ALA A 76 -11.33 1.74 5.28
N LYS A 77 -11.86 0.55 5.57
CA LYS A 77 -12.51 0.24 6.86
C LYS A 77 -11.45 0.17 7.96
N ALA A 78 -11.89 0.27 9.22
CA ALA A 78 -11.02 -0.04 10.35
C ALA A 78 -10.43 -1.45 10.20
N ASN A 79 -9.14 -1.61 10.53
CA ASN A 79 -8.42 -2.89 10.49
C ASN A 79 -8.39 -3.59 9.12
N ALA A 80 -8.57 -2.84 8.03
CA ALA A 80 -8.52 -3.36 6.66
C ALA A 80 -7.12 -3.86 6.25
N TYR A 81 -6.09 -3.29 6.86
CA TYR A 81 -4.68 -3.65 6.76
C TYR A 81 -4.00 -3.20 8.05
N ASP A 82 -2.82 -3.75 8.34
CA ASP A 82 -2.05 -3.42 9.54
C ASP A 82 -1.04 -2.30 9.22
N TRP A 83 -0.35 -2.42 8.09
CA TRP A 83 0.66 -1.47 7.62
C TRP A 83 0.31 -0.86 6.27
N LEU A 84 0.74 0.38 6.07
CA LEU A 84 0.69 1.07 4.79
C LEU A 84 2.13 1.36 4.34
N TYR A 85 2.53 0.72 3.23
CA TYR A 85 3.79 0.97 2.55
C TYR A 85 3.57 1.92 1.37
N ILE A 86 4.42 2.93 1.25
CA ILE A 86 4.33 3.97 0.22
C ILE A 86 5.65 4.02 -0.54
N PHE A 87 5.58 3.86 -1.86
CA PHE A 87 6.71 4.08 -2.77
C PHE A 87 6.49 5.34 -3.59
N LYS A 88 7.45 6.26 -3.54
CA LYS A 88 7.42 7.48 -4.34
C LYS A 88 8.14 7.33 -5.67
N ASN A 89 7.72 8.13 -6.65
CA ASN A 89 8.42 8.22 -7.94
C ASN A 89 9.88 8.72 -7.82
N THR A 90 10.23 9.35 -6.71
CA THR A 90 11.59 9.79 -6.35
C THR A 90 12.47 8.66 -5.79
N GLY A 91 11.92 7.46 -5.60
CA GLY A 91 12.61 6.33 -4.98
C GLY A 91 12.47 6.29 -3.46
N GLU A 92 11.86 7.29 -2.85
CA GLU A 92 11.65 7.31 -1.40
C GLU A 92 10.60 6.30 -0.95
N GLU A 93 10.89 5.61 0.15
CA GLU A 93 10.04 4.58 0.73
C GLU A 93 9.59 4.99 2.14
N TYR A 94 8.32 4.74 2.46
CA TYR A 94 7.75 5.04 3.76
C TYR A 94 6.90 3.89 4.27
N LEU A 95 6.93 3.64 5.58
CA LEU A 95 6.16 2.63 6.26
C LEU A 95 5.38 3.21 7.44
N ILE A 96 4.06 3.21 7.33
CA ILE A 96 3.15 3.62 8.39
C ILE A 96 2.58 2.36 9.04
N LYS A 97 2.98 2.07 10.29
CA LYS A 97 2.57 0.86 11.03
C LYS A 97 1.18 0.98 11.68
N LYS A 98 0.20 1.51 10.95
CA LYS A 98 -1.21 1.61 11.39
C LYS A 98 -2.17 1.71 10.21
N CYS A 99 -3.41 1.28 10.44
CA CYS A 99 -4.50 1.50 9.49
C CYS A 99 -4.96 2.97 9.48
N LEU A 100 -4.95 3.61 8.31
CA LEU A 100 -5.48 4.97 8.13
C LEU A 100 -6.94 4.93 7.65
N ALA A 101 -7.80 4.32 8.46
CA ALA A 101 -9.22 4.14 8.15
C ALA A 101 -9.97 5.47 7.96
N ASN A 102 -10.98 5.47 7.08
CA ASN A 102 -11.84 6.62 6.78
C ASN A 102 -11.15 7.91 6.29
N ARG A 103 -9.85 7.87 5.99
CA ARG A 103 -9.08 8.99 5.43
C ARG A 103 -9.10 9.01 3.90
N ASN A 104 -8.99 10.21 3.32
CA ASN A 104 -8.94 10.41 1.88
C ASN A 104 -7.51 10.34 1.33
N SER A 105 -6.56 10.92 2.07
CA SER A 105 -5.15 10.98 1.73
C SER A 105 -4.27 11.01 2.99
N VAL A 106 -2.96 10.88 2.77
CA VAL A 106 -1.92 11.13 3.77
C VAL A 106 -0.71 11.76 3.10
N THR A 107 -0.06 12.70 3.81
CA THR A 107 1.27 13.18 3.45
C THR A 107 2.28 12.42 4.30
N PRO A 108 3.09 11.50 3.73
CA PRO A 108 4.11 10.82 4.51
C PRO A 108 5.17 11.82 4.97
N THR A 109 5.50 11.74 6.26
CA THR A 109 6.48 12.56 6.98
C THR A 109 7.78 11.77 7.18
N ALA A 110 8.86 12.47 7.55
CA ALA A 110 10.19 11.86 7.72
C ALA A 110 10.22 10.75 8.79
N GLU A 111 9.35 10.81 9.80
CA GLU A 111 9.21 9.77 10.84
C GLU A 111 8.84 8.38 10.29
N TYR A 112 8.24 8.31 9.10
CA TYR A 112 7.86 7.05 8.47
C TYR A 112 8.84 6.59 7.41
N ARG A 113 9.90 7.36 7.13
CA ARG A 113 10.84 7.06 6.05
C ARG A 113 11.64 5.80 6.37
N LEU A 114 11.76 4.91 5.40
CA LEU A 114 12.66 3.77 5.48
C LEU A 114 14.05 4.21 5.04
N ASN A 115 15.07 3.81 5.80
CA ASN A 115 16.47 4.08 5.50
C ASN A 115 16.99 3.16 4.38
#